data_AF-A0A7G5GSJ6-F1
#
_entry.id   AF-A0A7G5GSJ6-F1
#
_cell.length_a   1.000
_cell.length_b   1.000
_cell.length_c   1.000
_cell.angle_alpha   90.00
_cell.angle_beta   90.00
_cell.angle_gamma   90.00
#
_symmetry.space_group_name_H-M   'P 1'
#
loop_
_entity.id
_entity.type
_entity.pdbx_description
1 polymer ?
#
loop_
_entity_poly.entity_id
_entity_poly.type
_entity_poly.pdbx_seq_one_letter_code
_entity_poly.pdbx_strand_id
1 'polypeptide(L)'
;MKYIFFCMLLLSLISSLPFLVGFTNDISVINQEQEMGSPILPPISANWVATDGAGRNLPTYSTTGKFKRNKYAGIFYFLLHGQYHDKAVYDISALTKANPTNPNYGPENTWHWWGEPEVGYFKADDPWVIRRNLQLLALAGIDILFFDATNTDPYLSVVNKLCEISLDMRHKGIPTPYICFVTYTKSAETVTTIYRQFYAQNRYSELWFRWQGKPLVLGKIEEMTDPSIRDFFTWRYSWAWTNSRNEPHHWQWLDRTPQNYGWDKDHTIPEEIPVAVASHPFDNNIGKSYRQGHIGILNKQNITTQTSQGLYFDEQWKRALQVDPAVVFIAGWNEWVGQRFINKQTDSVAKITQTKFIGKPLKSGQTFFVDLYNEEYNRDIDPMKGGYTDNYYYQMVANIRRFKGLPAPELATPARTVTIDGKFTEWTGVKPEFVDPIGDTMHRNWLRADNKIYYVNNTGRNDITHSIVTHDRNFAYFYVKTVDKLTPSTNKNWMLLFIDTDQSTKTGWAGYDLLINQTIKGDKSTISQWEDKFWKPIATTTVKFTNNELEIGVPLTFIRKANNKINIDFHWADNIQKLNSISEFFTNGDNAPDRRFNYRYTSQ
;
A
#
# COMPACT_ATOMS: atom_id res chain seq x y z
N MET A 1 -2.18 76.83 0.23
CA MET A 1 -0.70 76.76 0.21
C MET A 1 -0.20 77.54 1.42
N LYS A 2 0.45 76.97 2.44
CA LYS A 2 0.71 75.55 2.78
C LYS A 2 0.17 75.26 4.21
N TYR A 3 0.05 73.99 4.58
CA TYR A 3 -0.61 73.44 5.78
C TYR A 3 0.27 72.25 6.31
N ILE A 4 0.25 71.75 7.55
CA ILE A 4 -0.44 72.08 8.83
C ILE A 4 0.28 71.30 9.98
N PHE A 5 0.45 71.89 11.18
CA PHE A 5 0.48 71.29 12.57
C PHE A 5 1.42 70.09 12.91
N PHE A 6 1.66 69.65 14.17
CA PHE A 6 1.77 70.28 15.51
C PHE A 6 2.34 69.25 16.54
N CYS A 7 2.68 69.69 17.77
CA CYS A 7 3.16 68.90 18.92
C CYS A 7 2.10 67.90 19.50
N MET A 8 2.33 67.04 20.52
CA MET A 8 3.41 66.76 21.52
C MET A 8 3.33 65.22 21.85
N LEU A 9 3.93 64.50 22.83
CA LEU A 9 4.67 64.67 24.12
C LEU A 9 6.02 63.88 24.05
N LEU A 10 6.97 63.73 25.02
CA LEU A 10 7.03 63.58 26.50
C LEU A 10 6.47 62.21 27.00
N LEU A 11 7.11 61.40 27.87
CA LEU A 11 8.23 61.59 28.81
C LEU A 11 9.24 60.41 28.91
N SER A 12 10.34 60.71 29.60
CA SER A 12 11.58 60.01 29.95
C SER A 12 11.56 58.76 30.85
N LEU A 13 12.67 58.00 30.80
CA LEU A 13 13.44 57.35 31.90
C LEU A 13 12.71 56.57 33.03
N ILE A 14 13.13 55.32 33.25
CA ILE A 14 13.85 54.85 34.46
C ILE A 14 14.37 53.40 34.28
N SER A 15 15.37 52.99 35.07
CA SER A 15 16.11 51.73 34.99
C SER A 15 15.66 50.65 35.99
N SER A 16 15.70 49.37 35.58
CA SER A 16 15.82 48.20 36.49
C SER A 16 16.41 46.97 35.78
N LEU A 17 17.00 46.05 36.55
CA LEU A 17 17.71 44.86 36.04
C LEU A 17 16.75 43.76 35.56
N PRO A 18 17.14 42.93 34.57
CA PRO A 18 16.71 41.54 34.49
C PRO A 18 17.56 40.65 35.42
N PHE A 19 16.92 39.67 36.06
CA PHE A 19 17.61 38.64 36.86
C PHE A 19 18.43 37.69 35.97
N LEU A 20 19.52 37.13 36.51
CA LEU A 20 19.97 35.82 36.07
C LEU A 20 18.97 34.77 36.57
N VAL A 21 18.33 34.07 35.63
CA VAL A 21 17.68 32.78 35.87
C VAL A 21 18.44 31.75 35.05
N GLY A 22 18.83 30.63 35.66
CA GLY A 22 19.74 29.67 35.04
C GLY A 22 19.10 28.93 33.87
N PHE A 23 19.82 28.82 32.76
CA PHE A 23 19.52 27.86 31.71
C PHE A 23 19.83 26.45 32.23
N THR A 24 18.79 25.71 32.64
CA THR A 24 18.86 24.25 32.79
C THR A 24 18.83 23.60 31.40
N ASN A 25 19.58 22.52 31.22
CA ASN A 25 19.81 21.91 29.91
C ASN A 25 18.63 21.03 29.43
N ASP A 26 17.56 21.64 28.92
CA ASP A 26 16.47 20.93 28.23
C ASP A 26 16.66 20.92 26.69
N ILE A 27 17.78 20.33 26.25
CA ILE A 27 18.10 20.11 24.81
C ILE A 27 17.53 18.76 24.31
N SER A 28 17.10 17.88 25.21
CA SER A 28 16.71 16.49 24.94
C SER A 28 15.33 16.28 24.30
N VAL A 29 14.46 17.30 24.25
CA VAL A 29 13.04 17.14 23.85
C VAL A 29 12.73 17.69 22.45
N ILE A 30 13.53 18.64 21.93
CA ILE A 30 13.18 19.42 20.72
C ILE A 30 13.42 18.63 19.41
N ASN A 31 14.34 17.66 19.38
CA ASN A 31 14.78 17.00 18.14
C ASN A 31 13.85 15.89 17.60
N GLN A 32 12.75 15.52 18.28
CA GLN A 32 11.90 14.41 17.83
C GLN A 32 10.81 14.77 16.80
N GLU A 33 10.38 16.03 16.65
CA GLU A 33 9.33 16.39 15.67
C GLU A 33 9.84 16.77 14.27
N GLN A 34 11.16 16.81 14.03
CA GLN A 34 11.73 17.20 12.74
C GLN A 34 11.89 16.03 11.76
N GLU A 35 11.49 16.24 10.51
CA GLU A 35 11.65 15.31 9.39
C GLU A 35 13.15 15.11 9.06
N MET A 36 13.70 13.91 9.32
CA MET A 36 15.11 13.57 9.04
C MET A 36 15.39 13.17 7.57
N GLY A 37 14.34 12.87 6.81
CA GLY A 37 14.42 12.47 5.41
C GLY A 37 13.69 13.43 4.47
N SER A 38 13.18 12.89 3.35
CA SER A 38 12.20 13.60 2.52
C SER A 38 10.94 13.97 3.33
N PRO A 39 10.12 14.95 2.90
CA PRO A 39 8.85 15.26 3.56
C PRO A 39 7.94 14.03 3.69
N ILE A 40 7.34 13.83 4.87
CA ILE A 40 6.50 12.64 5.09
C ILE A 40 5.17 12.76 4.37
N LEU A 41 4.77 11.66 3.71
CA LEU A 41 3.53 11.56 2.96
C LEU A 41 2.39 11.09 3.89
N PRO A 42 1.34 11.90 4.11
CA PRO A 42 0.13 11.45 4.80
C PRO A 42 -0.68 10.55 3.85
N PRO A 43 -1.19 9.39 4.31
CA PRO A 43 -2.04 8.56 3.46
C PRO A 43 -3.36 9.29 3.18
N ILE A 44 -3.71 9.47 1.90
CA ILE A 44 -5.03 10.01 1.51
C ILE A 44 -6.18 9.11 2.01
N SER A 45 -5.91 7.81 2.20
CA SER A 45 -6.84 6.85 2.82
C SER A 45 -7.09 7.07 4.32
N ALA A 46 -6.49 8.07 4.97
CA ALA A 46 -6.45 8.23 6.43
C ALA A 46 -7.80 7.99 7.15
N ASN A 47 -8.88 8.54 6.58
CA ASN A 47 -10.22 8.49 7.15
C ASN A 47 -11.07 7.33 6.61
N TRP A 48 -10.54 6.55 5.67
CA TRP A 48 -11.20 5.37 5.11
C TRP A 48 -11.10 4.19 6.08
N VAL A 49 -12.16 3.38 6.12
CA VAL A 49 -12.24 2.14 6.91
C VAL A 49 -12.26 0.93 5.98
N ALA A 50 -11.84 -0.24 6.47
CA ALA A 50 -11.95 -1.50 5.73
C ALA A 50 -11.93 -2.68 6.70
N THR A 51 -12.41 -3.82 6.22
CA THR A 51 -12.21 -5.13 6.86
C THR A 51 -11.65 -6.09 5.81
N ASP A 52 -10.58 -6.80 6.16
CA ASP A 52 -9.92 -7.73 5.23
C ASP A 52 -10.62 -9.10 5.13
N GLY A 53 -10.12 -9.97 4.26
CA GLY A 53 -10.61 -11.34 4.09
C GLY A 53 -10.34 -12.29 5.27
N ALA A 54 -9.65 -11.83 6.32
CA ALA A 54 -9.52 -12.53 7.61
C ALA A 54 -10.45 -11.95 8.70
N GLY A 55 -11.28 -10.95 8.38
CA GLY A 55 -12.19 -10.31 9.34
C GLY A 55 -11.49 -9.30 10.26
N ARG A 56 -10.34 -8.76 9.85
CA ARG A 56 -9.57 -7.79 10.64
C ARG A 56 -9.89 -6.37 10.18
N ASN A 57 -10.45 -5.56 11.08
CA ASN A 57 -10.78 -4.16 10.82
C ASN A 57 -9.51 -3.29 10.84
N LEU A 58 -9.43 -2.29 9.96
CA LEU A 58 -8.39 -1.28 10.02
C LEU A 58 -8.52 -0.41 11.29
N PRO A 59 -7.39 -0.01 11.90
CA PRO A 59 -7.40 0.92 13.01
C PRO A 59 -7.66 2.35 12.51
N THR A 60 -8.14 3.17 13.43
CA THR A 60 -8.67 4.53 13.21
C THR A 60 -7.90 5.55 14.06
N TYR A 61 -8.17 6.84 13.88
CA TYR A 61 -7.55 7.91 14.67
C TYR A 61 -7.63 7.67 16.19
N SER A 62 -8.77 7.17 16.70
CA SER A 62 -8.97 6.90 18.13
C SER A 62 -8.13 5.75 18.70
N THR A 63 -7.51 4.92 17.85
CA THR A 63 -6.66 3.78 18.23
C THR A 63 -5.21 3.92 17.78
N THR A 64 -4.89 4.94 16.98
CA THR A 64 -3.54 5.20 16.44
C THR A 64 -2.95 6.54 16.89
N GLY A 65 -3.80 7.50 17.27
CA GLY A 65 -3.40 8.84 17.68
C GLY A 65 -2.98 9.74 16.50
N LYS A 66 -2.48 10.93 16.86
CA LYS A 66 -2.02 11.98 15.93
C LYS A 66 -0.91 11.46 15.00
N PHE A 67 -1.01 11.83 13.72
CA PHE A 67 0.03 11.61 12.72
C PHE A 67 1.40 12.13 13.16
N LYS A 68 2.42 11.28 13.07
CA LYS A 68 3.82 11.56 13.43
C LYS A 68 4.61 11.97 12.17
N ARG A 69 5.36 13.07 12.24
CA ARG A 69 6.23 13.56 11.15
C ARG A 69 7.68 13.02 11.20
N ASN A 70 7.92 11.95 11.93
CA ASN A 70 9.26 11.35 12.06
C ASN A 70 9.29 9.84 11.74
N LYS A 71 8.20 9.26 11.21
CA LYS A 71 8.03 7.82 10.98
C LYS A 71 7.83 7.48 9.50
N TYR A 72 8.81 6.81 8.90
CA TYR A 72 8.83 6.44 7.48
C TYR A 72 8.55 4.94 7.30
N ALA A 73 7.59 4.59 6.45
CA ALA A 73 7.37 3.20 6.02
C ALA A 73 7.92 3.00 4.61
N GLY A 74 8.96 2.18 4.46
CA GLY A 74 9.53 1.83 3.16
C GLY A 74 9.29 0.36 2.80
N ILE A 75 9.36 0.00 1.52
CA ILE A 75 9.10 -1.37 1.05
C ILE A 75 10.07 -1.81 -0.06
N PHE A 76 10.51 -3.06 -0.02
CA PHE A 76 11.30 -3.68 -1.10
C PHE A 76 10.43 -3.82 -2.36
N TYR A 77 10.91 -3.33 -3.50
CA TYR A 77 10.18 -3.34 -4.78
C TYR A 77 11.03 -3.94 -5.90
N PHE A 78 10.49 -4.94 -6.60
CA PHE A 78 11.20 -5.81 -7.53
C PHE A 78 10.86 -5.48 -8.99
N LEU A 79 11.90 -5.33 -9.82
CA LEU A 79 11.81 -4.76 -11.17
C LEU A 79 12.07 -5.78 -12.31
N LEU A 80 12.32 -7.04 -11.97
CA LEU A 80 12.83 -8.06 -12.90
C LEU A 80 11.79 -8.79 -13.78
N HIS A 81 10.50 -8.64 -13.49
CA HIS A 81 9.43 -9.44 -14.11
C HIS A 81 9.41 -9.26 -15.64
N GLY A 82 9.59 -10.36 -16.38
CA GLY A 82 9.63 -10.37 -17.85
C GLY A 82 10.90 -9.80 -18.49
N GLN A 83 11.89 -9.32 -17.71
CA GLN A 83 13.11 -8.70 -18.27
C GLN A 83 14.07 -9.74 -18.88
N TYR A 84 13.98 -11.01 -18.50
CA TYR A 84 14.89 -12.09 -18.91
C TYR A 84 14.40 -12.97 -20.07
N HIS A 85 13.52 -12.41 -20.93
CA HIS A 85 12.95 -13.10 -22.10
C HIS A 85 12.30 -14.46 -21.77
N ASP A 86 11.45 -14.48 -20.74
CA ASP A 86 10.81 -15.69 -20.22
C ASP A 86 10.12 -16.51 -21.32
N LYS A 87 10.50 -17.78 -21.48
CA LYS A 87 9.98 -18.64 -22.55
C LYS A 87 8.64 -19.29 -22.21
N ALA A 88 8.24 -19.28 -20.95
CA ALA A 88 6.96 -19.76 -20.44
C ALA A 88 6.73 -19.25 -19.01
N VAL A 89 5.48 -19.27 -18.55
CA VAL A 89 5.15 -19.12 -17.13
C VAL A 89 5.24 -20.50 -16.45
N TYR A 90 6.04 -20.60 -15.39
CA TYR A 90 6.11 -21.76 -14.49
C TYR A 90 5.59 -21.35 -13.11
N ASP A 91 4.33 -21.64 -12.79
CA ASP A 91 3.74 -21.38 -11.47
C ASP A 91 3.97 -22.59 -10.54
N ILE A 92 4.73 -22.38 -9.46
CA ILE A 92 5.10 -23.43 -8.50
C ILE A 92 3.87 -23.96 -7.74
N SER A 93 2.96 -23.09 -7.31
CA SER A 93 1.73 -23.49 -6.62
C SER A 93 0.80 -24.31 -7.53
N ALA A 94 0.71 -23.97 -8.81
CA ALA A 94 -0.04 -24.75 -9.80
C ALA A 94 0.61 -26.12 -10.08
N LEU A 95 1.93 -26.16 -10.26
CA LEU A 95 2.68 -27.38 -10.55
C LEU A 95 2.71 -28.35 -9.35
N THR A 96 2.87 -27.83 -8.13
CA THR A 96 2.78 -28.62 -6.89
C THR A 96 1.35 -29.03 -6.56
N LYS A 97 0.33 -28.26 -6.94
CA LYS A 97 -1.08 -28.69 -6.86
C LYS A 97 -1.39 -29.83 -7.83
N ALA A 98 -0.83 -29.79 -9.04
CA ALA A 98 -1.01 -30.84 -10.06
C ALA A 98 -0.29 -32.16 -9.71
N ASN A 99 0.92 -32.11 -9.16
CA ASN A 99 1.62 -33.28 -8.64
C ASN A 99 2.45 -32.93 -7.38
N PRO A 100 1.91 -33.10 -6.16
CA PRO A 100 2.58 -32.67 -4.93
C PRO A 100 3.76 -33.56 -4.49
N THR A 101 3.95 -34.74 -5.09
CA THR A 101 5.06 -35.65 -4.73
C THR A 101 6.22 -35.59 -5.72
N ASN A 102 5.96 -35.28 -6.99
CA ASN A 102 7.00 -35.05 -8.00
C ASN A 102 6.56 -33.96 -9.01
N PRO A 103 6.58 -32.67 -8.64
CA PRO A 103 6.16 -31.59 -9.53
C PRO A 103 7.09 -31.51 -10.74
N ASN A 104 6.51 -31.46 -11.95
CA ASN A 104 7.28 -31.18 -13.17
C ASN A 104 7.55 -29.67 -13.28
N TYR A 105 8.49 -29.18 -12.47
CA TYR A 105 8.80 -27.75 -12.39
C TYR A 105 9.14 -27.10 -13.74
N GLY A 106 9.87 -27.82 -14.60
CA GLY A 106 10.35 -27.32 -15.90
C GLY A 106 11.88 -27.38 -16.02
N PRO A 107 12.53 -26.43 -16.71
CA PRO A 107 13.99 -26.35 -16.82
C PRO A 107 14.67 -25.81 -15.54
N GLU A 108 16.00 -25.91 -15.49
CA GLU A 108 16.83 -25.36 -14.41
C GLU A 108 17.36 -23.98 -14.80
N ASN A 109 17.68 -23.12 -13.83
CA ASN A 109 18.18 -21.76 -14.00
C ASN A 109 17.21 -20.83 -14.77
N THR A 110 15.90 -21.07 -14.63
CA THR A 110 14.85 -20.18 -15.14
C THR A 110 13.98 -19.66 -14.02
N TRP A 111 13.37 -18.50 -14.23
CA TRP A 111 12.40 -17.90 -13.33
C TRP A 111 11.12 -18.74 -13.23
N HIS A 112 10.64 -18.92 -12.02
CA HIS A 112 9.36 -19.54 -11.69
C HIS A 112 8.60 -18.62 -10.74
N TRP A 113 7.29 -18.53 -10.90
CA TRP A 113 6.39 -17.72 -10.08
C TRP A 113 5.94 -18.55 -8.87
N TRP A 114 5.94 -18.01 -7.64
CA TRP A 114 5.43 -18.78 -6.49
C TRP A 114 3.92 -19.02 -6.55
N GLY A 115 3.18 -18.16 -7.27
CA GLY A 115 1.75 -18.26 -7.54
C GLY A 115 1.31 -17.23 -8.59
N GLU A 116 0.01 -17.16 -8.90
CA GLU A 116 -0.55 -16.17 -9.83
C GLU A 116 -0.89 -14.85 -9.10
N PRO A 117 -0.34 -13.69 -9.53
CA PRO A 117 -0.77 -12.38 -9.05
C PRO A 117 -2.24 -12.12 -9.38
N GLU A 118 -2.92 -11.28 -8.59
CA GLU A 118 -4.28 -10.79 -8.91
C GLU A 118 -4.34 -10.22 -10.34
N VAL A 119 -3.27 -9.55 -10.77
CA VAL A 119 -3.10 -8.94 -12.08
C VAL A 119 -2.56 -9.90 -13.15
N GLY A 120 -2.44 -11.19 -12.85
CA GLY A 120 -1.77 -12.19 -13.68
C GLY A 120 -0.25 -12.00 -13.77
N TYR A 121 0.44 -12.87 -14.50
CA TYR A 121 1.90 -12.93 -14.61
C TYR A 121 2.47 -11.76 -15.43
N PHE A 122 2.50 -10.58 -14.80
CA PHE A 122 2.79 -9.28 -15.42
C PHE A 122 4.27 -9.12 -15.82
N LYS A 123 4.54 -8.11 -16.62
CA LYS A 123 5.91 -7.56 -16.81
C LYS A 123 6.09 -6.35 -15.91
N ALA A 124 7.29 -6.13 -15.41
CA ALA A 124 7.58 -4.96 -14.56
C ALA A 124 7.43 -3.61 -15.30
N ASP A 125 7.47 -3.63 -16.64
CA ASP A 125 7.24 -2.47 -17.51
C ASP A 125 5.76 -2.18 -17.83
N ASP A 126 4.81 -3.02 -17.36
CA ASP A 126 3.37 -2.87 -17.58
C ASP A 126 2.84 -1.56 -16.94
N PRO A 127 2.46 -0.54 -17.74
CA PRO A 127 2.11 0.78 -17.21
C PRO A 127 0.91 0.75 -16.25
N TRP A 128 -0.02 -0.18 -16.44
CA TRP A 128 -1.21 -0.33 -15.61
C TRP A 128 -0.86 -0.94 -14.25
N VAL A 129 -0.01 -1.98 -14.23
CA VAL A 129 0.46 -2.59 -12.98
C VAL A 129 1.35 -1.63 -12.20
N ILE A 130 2.22 -0.87 -12.88
CA ILE A 130 2.98 0.21 -12.25
C ILE A 130 2.04 1.21 -11.56
N ARG A 131 1.02 1.73 -12.28
CA ARG A 131 0.07 2.70 -11.69
C ARG A 131 -0.67 2.12 -10.49
N ARG A 132 -1.28 0.93 -10.63
CA ARG A 132 -1.95 0.21 -9.54
C ARG A 132 -1.04 0.10 -8.31
N ASN A 133 0.18 -0.36 -8.50
CA ASN A 133 1.10 -0.60 -7.38
C ASN A 133 1.47 0.71 -6.67
N LEU A 134 1.74 1.79 -7.42
CA LEU A 134 1.99 3.10 -6.84
C LEU A 134 0.77 3.65 -6.08
N GLN A 135 -0.46 3.39 -6.57
CA GLN A 135 -1.70 3.81 -5.92
C GLN A 135 -1.91 3.06 -4.61
N LEU A 136 -1.86 1.73 -4.62
CA LEU A 136 -1.99 0.91 -3.41
C LEU A 136 -0.93 1.26 -2.34
N LEU A 137 0.33 1.51 -2.75
CA LEU A 137 1.40 1.88 -1.82
C LEU A 137 1.20 3.30 -1.24
N ALA A 138 0.74 4.26 -2.04
CA ALA A 138 0.36 5.60 -1.55
C ALA A 138 -0.85 5.53 -0.58
N LEU A 139 -1.86 4.70 -0.88
CA LEU A 139 -3.02 4.47 -0.02
C LEU A 139 -2.66 3.76 1.28
N ALA A 140 -1.65 2.88 1.27
CA ALA A 140 -1.09 2.30 2.48
C ALA A 140 -0.25 3.27 3.33
N GLY A 141 0.14 4.42 2.77
CA GLY A 141 0.97 5.42 3.45
C GLY A 141 2.47 5.09 3.43
N ILE A 142 2.93 4.36 2.41
CA ILE A 142 4.35 4.08 2.15
C ILE A 142 5.06 5.36 1.67
N ASP A 143 6.21 5.65 2.25
CA ASP A 143 7.05 6.80 1.91
C ASP A 143 8.19 6.44 0.94
N ILE A 144 8.63 5.17 0.88
CA ILE A 144 9.83 4.76 0.14
C ILE A 144 9.62 3.44 -0.64
N LEU A 145 9.95 3.43 -1.94
CA LEU A 145 10.30 2.20 -2.66
C LEU A 145 11.81 1.99 -2.57
N PHE A 146 12.22 0.86 -2.00
CA PHE A 146 13.58 0.36 -2.06
C PHE A 146 13.69 -0.57 -3.28
N PHE A 147 14.24 -0.07 -4.39
CA PHE A 147 14.38 -0.86 -5.63
C PHE A 147 15.48 -1.91 -5.51
N ASP A 148 15.15 -3.15 -5.88
CA ASP A 148 16.15 -4.20 -6.05
C ASP A 148 17.06 -3.92 -7.24
N ALA A 149 18.34 -3.69 -6.94
CA ALA A 149 19.48 -3.75 -7.84
C ALA A 149 20.61 -4.58 -7.19
N THR A 150 20.27 -5.54 -6.33
CA THR A 150 21.25 -6.34 -5.56
C THR A 150 22.07 -7.29 -6.43
N ASN A 151 21.55 -7.62 -7.62
CA ASN A 151 22.15 -8.53 -8.61
C ASN A 151 22.80 -7.78 -9.80
N THR A 152 23.36 -6.59 -9.56
CA THR A 152 24.10 -5.74 -10.51
C THR A 152 23.28 -5.11 -11.65
N ASP A 153 22.14 -5.67 -12.04
CA ASP A 153 21.19 -4.99 -12.96
C ASP A 153 20.34 -3.94 -12.20
N PRO A 154 20.37 -2.65 -12.58
CA PRO A 154 19.55 -1.61 -11.97
C PRO A 154 18.18 -1.39 -12.64
N TYR A 155 17.85 -2.14 -13.70
CA TYR A 155 16.57 -2.09 -14.44
C TYR A 155 16.11 -0.67 -14.83
N LEU A 156 17.04 0.22 -15.19
CA LEU A 156 16.75 1.66 -15.35
C LEU A 156 15.66 1.98 -16.40
N SER A 157 15.42 1.10 -17.38
CA SER A 157 14.26 1.19 -18.29
C SER A 157 12.93 1.17 -17.52
N VAL A 158 12.77 0.20 -16.63
CA VAL A 158 11.59 0.04 -15.76
C VAL A 158 11.52 1.18 -14.74
N VAL A 159 12.64 1.57 -14.13
CA VAL A 159 12.69 2.70 -13.18
C VAL A 159 12.22 4.00 -13.86
N ASN A 160 12.69 4.31 -15.07
CA ASN A 160 12.25 5.50 -15.81
C ASN A 160 10.74 5.47 -16.06
N LYS A 161 10.18 4.32 -16.48
CA LYS A 161 8.74 4.16 -16.72
C LYS A 161 7.91 4.34 -15.44
N LEU A 162 8.40 3.81 -14.32
CA LEU A 162 7.81 4.01 -13.00
C LEU A 162 7.88 5.47 -12.56
N CYS A 163 8.99 6.15 -12.78
CA CYS A 163 9.16 7.56 -12.42
C CYS A 163 8.25 8.48 -13.25
N GLU A 164 8.08 8.23 -14.55
CA GLU A 164 7.13 8.94 -15.41
C GLU A 164 5.69 8.86 -14.88
N ILE A 165 5.23 7.64 -14.55
CA ILE A 165 3.88 7.40 -14.02
C ILE A 165 3.73 7.99 -12.61
N SER A 166 4.78 7.89 -11.78
CA SER A 166 4.81 8.45 -10.43
C SER A 166 4.71 9.98 -10.42
N LEU A 167 5.33 10.69 -11.37
CA LEU A 167 5.17 12.14 -11.51
C LEU A 167 3.77 12.52 -12.04
N ASP A 168 3.24 11.81 -13.05
CA ASP A 168 1.85 12.01 -13.51
C ASP A 168 0.83 11.88 -12.36
N MET A 169 1.01 10.86 -11.50
CA MET A 169 0.19 10.66 -10.31
C MET A 169 0.36 11.79 -9.28
N ARG A 170 1.59 12.27 -9.02
CA ARG A 170 1.84 13.42 -8.12
C ARG A 170 1.24 14.73 -8.65
N HIS A 171 1.29 14.97 -9.96
CA HIS A 171 0.63 16.12 -10.59
C HIS A 171 -0.91 16.06 -10.47
N LYS A 172 -1.47 14.86 -10.30
CA LYS A 172 -2.90 14.61 -10.00
C LYS A 172 -3.21 14.60 -8.50
N GLY A 173 -2.25 14.96 -7.65
CA GLY A 173 -2.42 15.05 -6.19
C GLY A 173 -2.21 13.74 -5.43
N ILE A 174 -1.87 12.63 -6.10
CA ILE A 174 -1.64 11.33 -5.45
C ILE A 174 -0.20 11.30 -4.90
N PRO A 175 0.01 11.21 -3.57
CA PRO A 175 1.35 11.24 -2.99
C PRO A 175 2.05 9.89 -3.13
N THR A 176 2.56 9.60 -4.32
CA THR A 176 3.33 8.37 -4.58
C THR A 176 4.63 8.33 -3.75
N PRO A 177 5.12 7.13 -3.37
CA PRO A 177 6.35 7.02 -2.59
C PRO A 177 7.58 7.62 -3.28
N TYR A 178 8.56 8.03 -2.49
CA TYR A 178 9.91 8.35 -2.96
C TYR A 178 10.69 7.06 -3.33
N ILE A 179 11.85 7.19 -3.96
CA ILE A 179 12.67 6.07 -4.45
C ILE A 179 14.08 6.05 -3.86
N CYS A 180 14.58 4.85 -3.59
CA CYS A 180 15.94 4.53 -3.14
C CYS A 180 16.38 3.22 -3.82
N PHE A 181 17.68 3.01 -4.04
CA PHE A 181 18.21 1.76 -4.60
C PHE A 181 18.87 0.88 -3.53
N VAL A 182 18.78 -0.43 -3.70
CA VAL A 182 19.47 -1.45 -2.89
C VAL A 182 20.45 -2.22 -3.76
N THR A 183 21.73 -2.23 -3.39
CA THR A 183 22.81 -2.85 -4.17
C THR A 183 23.68 -3.75 -3.29
N TYR A 184 24.24 -4.84 -3.84
CA TYR A 184 25.03 -5.78 -3.04
C TYR A 184 26.14 -6.49 -3.83
N THR A 185 25.78 -7.13 -4.95
CA THR A 185 26.74 -7.71 -5.89
C THR A 185 27.35 -6.59 -6.71
N LYS A 186 28.69 -6.43 -6.65
CA LYS A 186 29.42 -5.31 -7.29
C LYS A 186 28.76 -3.96 -6.96
N SER A 187 28.56 -3.67 -5.68
CA SER A 187 27.76 -2.53 -5.21
C SER A 187 28.31 -1.22 -5.78
N ALA A 188 29.62 -1.01 -5.75
CA ALA A 188 30.22 0.22 -6.30
C ALA A 188 30.07 0.36 -7.83
N GLU A 189 30.18 -0.72 -8.62
CA GLU A 189 29.95 -0.68 -10.08
C GLU A 189 28.48 -0.34 -10.40
N THR A 190 27.56 -0.93 -9.62
CA THR A 190 26.11 -0.75 -9.76
C THR A 190 25.71 0.68 -9.38
N VAL A 191 26.15 1.18 -8.22
CA VAL A 191 25.91 2.57 -7.79
C VAL A 191 26.57 3.57 -8.74
N THR A 192 27.76 3.28 -9.28
CA THR A 192 28.39 4.13 -10.31
C THR A 192 27.54 4.23 -11.57
N THR A 193 26.94 3.12 -12.00
CA THR A 193 26.05 3.06 -13.18
C THR A 193 24.78 3.86 -12.93
N ILE A 194 24.11 3.63 -11.79
CA ILE A 194 22.91 4.37 -11.38
C ILE A 194 23.22 5.87 -11.25
N TYR A 195 24.30 6.24 -10.58
CA TYR A 195 24.70 7.64 -10.42
C TYR A 195 24.89 8.34 -11.76
N ARG A 196 25.70 7.77 -12.68
CA ARG A 196 26.03 8.41 -13.96
C ARG A 196 24.84 8.54 -14.91
N GLN A 197 23.87 7.61 -14.87
CA GLN A 197 22.73 7.59 -15.79
C GLN A 197 21.43 8.21 -15.22
N PHE A 198 21.35 8.37 -13.89
CA PHE A 198 20.13 8.81 -13.20
C PHE A 198 20.38 10.07 -12.35
N TYR A 199 21.18 9.97 -11.29
CA TYR A 199 21.37 11.06 -10.31
C TYR A 199 22.18 12.24 -10.86
N ALA A 200 23.32 11.98 -11.50
CA ALA A 200 24.15 13.00 -12.14
C ALA A 200 23.45 13.70 -13.32
N GLN A 201 22.42 13.07 -13.89
CA GLN A 201 21.55 13.62 -14.93
C GLN A 201 20.33 14.38 -14.34
N ASN A 202 20.26 14.55 -13.01
CA ASN A 202 19.15 15.16 -12.28
C ASN A 202 17.75 14.56 -12.58
N ARG A 203 17.70 13.28 -13.00
CA ARG A 203 16.44 12.66 -13.46
C ARG A 203 15.49 12.40 -12.30
N TYR A 204 14.27 12.92 -12.42
CA TYR A 204 13.17 12.73 -11.47
C TYR A 204 13.55 13.06 -10.00
N SER A 205 14.32 14.12 -9.78
CA SER A 205 14.91 14.42 -8.46
C SER A 205 13.91 14.82 -7.37
N GLU A 206 12.67 15.06 -7.76
CA GLU A 206 11.46 15.17 -6.93
C GLU A 206 11.09 13.84 -6.24
N LEU A 207 11.41 12.70 -6.88
CA LEU A 207 11.13 11.35 -6.38
C LEU A 207 12.25 10.80 -5.51
N TRP A 208 13.47 11.34 -5.56
CA TRP A 208 14.58 10.78 -4.77
C TRP A 208 14.29 10.84 -3.27
N PHE A 209 14.33 9.70 -2.58
CA PHE A 209 14.31 9.69 -1.13
C PHE A 209 15.63 10.27 -0.62
N ARG A 210 15.54 11.26 0.26
CA ARG A 210 16.69 11.88 0.92
C ARG A 210 16.71 11.45 2.38
N TRP A 211 17.89 11.24 2.93
CA TRP A 211 18.14 10.94 4.33
C TRP A 211 19.32 11.79 4.81
N GLN A 212 19.19 12.47 5.94
CA GLN A 212 20.22 13.39 6.46
C GLN A 212 20.65 14.45 5.41
N GLY A 213 19.68 14.93 4.60
CA GLY A 213 19.87 15.98 3.58
C GLY A 213 20.37 15.53 2.20
N LYS A 214 20.91 14.32 2.04
CA LYS A 214 21.39 13.78 0.75
C LYS A 214 20.50 12.64 0.25
N PRO A 215 20.49 12.31 -1.06
CA PRO A 215 19.83 11.09 -1.55
C PRO A 215 20.36 9.84 -0.84
N LEU A 216 19.46 8.92 -0.47
CA LEU A 216 19.84 7.66 0.17
C LEU A 216 20.27 6.62 -0.88
N VAL A 217 21.28 5.81 -0.55
CA VAL A 217 21.57 4.54 -1.23
C VAL A 217 21.83 3.45 -0.20
N LEU A 218 21.27 2.27 -0.43
CA LEU A 218 21.57 1.07 0.35
C LEU A 218 22.63 0.25 -0.39
N GLY A 219 23.79 0.06 0.23
CA GLY A 219 24.95 -0.55 -0.41
C GLY A 219 26.26 -0.39 0.37
N LYS A 220 27.35 -0.82 -0.24
CA LYS A 220 28.67 -0.96 0.37
C LYS A 220 29.53 0.28 0.15
N ILE A 221 29.54 1.17 1.14
CA ILE A 221 30.34 2.40 1.11
C ILE A 221 31.85 2.10 1.05
N GLU A 222 32.30 0.94 1.53
CA GLU A 222 33.67 0.46 1.50
C GLU A 222 34.14 0.04 0.10
N GLU A 223 33.24 -0.36 -0.80
CA GLU A 223 33.56 -0.60 -2.21
C GLU A 223 33.68 0.74 -3.01
N MET A 224 33.10 1.84 -2.52
CA MET A 224 33.02 3.11 -3.26
C MET A 224 34.24 4.02 -3.05
N THR A 225 35.12 4.02 -4.06
CA THR A 225 36.38 4.79 -4.06
C THR A 225 36.31 6.15 -4.76
N ASP A 226 35.30 6.42 -5.59
CA ASP A 226 35.10 7.74 -6.24
C ASP A 226 34.50 8.74 -5.23
N PRO A 227 35.24 9.80 -4.81
CA PRO A 227 34.74 10.73 -3.80
C PRO A 227 33.48 11.48 -4.25
N SER A 228 33.35 11.77 -5.55
CA SER A 228 32.20 12.51 -6.07
C SER A 228 30.89 11.73 -5.95
N ILE A 229 30.96 10.40 -6.06
CA ILE A 229 29.83 9.49 -5.90
C ILE A 229 29.64 9.17 -4.41
N ARG A 230 30.74 8.90 -3.69
CA ARG A 230 30.74 8.64 -2.24
C ARG A 230 30.04 9.75 -1.46
N ASP A 231 30.43 10.99 -1.70
CA ASP A 231 29.96 12.15 -0.92
C ASP A 231 28.62 12.71 -1.43
N PHE A 232 28.13 12.28 -2.59
CA PHE A 232 26.80 12.66 -3.09
C PHE A 232 25.67 12.00 -2.29
N PHE A 233 25.83 10.74 -1.85
CA PHE A 233 24.81 9.98 -1.14
C PHE A 233 24.95 10.04 0.39
N THR A 234 23.84 9.80 1.09
CA THR A 234 23.87 9.17 2.42
C THR A 234 23.85 7.67 2.22
N TRP A 235 24.74 6.94 2.90
CA TRP A 235 24.90 5.50 2.76
C TRP A 235 24.36 4.75 3.98
N ARG A 236 23.80 3.58 3.74
CA ARG A 236 23.55 2.54 4.74
C ARG A 236 23.92 1.19 4.14
N TYR A 237 24.66 0.36 4.89
CA TYR A 237 24.91 -1.02 4.49
C TYR A 237 23.60 -1.81 4.63
N SER A 238 23.25 -2.63 3.64
CA SER A 238 22.01 -3.41 3.68
C SER A 238 22.19 -4.84 3.18
N TRP A 239 21.80 -5.77 4.05
CA TRP A 239 21.63 -7.19 3.73
C TRP A 239 20.65 -7.85 4.72
N ALA A 240 20.43 -9.15 4.59
CA ALA A 240 19.72 -9.95 5.60
C ALA A 240 20.67 -10.35 6.75
N TRP A 241 20.17 -10.38 7.99
CA TRP A 241 20.86 -10.89 9.19
C TRP A 241 22.26 -10.30 9.42
N THR A 242 22.37 -8.97 9.37
CA THR A 242 23.65 -8.25 9.54
C THR A 242 23.99 -8.07 11.02
N ASN A 243 25.23 -7.64 11.31
CA ASN A 243 25.66 -7.32 12.67
C ASN A 243 25.13 -5.96 13.18
N SER A 244 23.91 -5.58 12.79
CA SER A 244 23.27 -4.27 13.06
C SER A 244 23.29 -3.84 14.52
N ARG A 245 23.27 -4.79 15.46
CA ARG A 245 23.40 -4.53 16.90
C ARG A 245 24.73 -3.86 17.29
N ASN A 246 25.80 -4.14 16.56
CA ASN A 246 27.17 -3.74 16.91
C ASN A 246 27.83 -2.83 15.84
N GLU A 247 27.32 -2.82 14.61
CA GLU A 247 27.85 -2.04 13.48
C GLU A 247 26.86 -0.91 13.09
N PRO A 248 27.30 0.36 13.10
CA PRO A 248 26.45 1.50 12.74
C PRO A 248 26.15 1.53 11.25
N HIS A 249 25.11 2.29 10.88
CA HIS A 249 24.67 2.51 9.50
C HIS A 249 24.13 1.25 8.80
N HIS A 250 23.80 0.19 9.54
CA HIS A 250 23.28 -1.08 9.00
C HIS A 250 21.74 -1.07 8.96
N TRP A 251 21.15 -0.96 7.77
CA TRP A 251 19.70 -1.08 7.56
C TRP A 251 19.39 -2.47 6.99
N GLN A 252 18.71 -3.31 7.76
CA GLN A 252 18.45 -4.69 7.35
C GLN A 252 17.20 -4.75 6.47
N TRP A 253 17.22 -5.52 5.38
CA TRP A 253 16.00 -5.81 4.63
C TRP A 253 15.28 -7.07 5.14
N LEU A 254 15.94 -7.92 5.95
CA LEU A 254 15.33 -9.10 6.57
C LEU A 254 16.05 -9.48 7.87
N ASP A 255 15.29 -9.67 8.95
CA ASP A 255 15.77 -10.27 10.21
C ASP A 255 14.71 -11.20 10.83
N ARG A 256 15.13 -12.06 11.75
CA ARG A 256 14.26 -13.04 12.44
C ARG A 256 13.64 -12.41 13.67
N THR A 257 12.44 -12.85 14.03
CA THR A 257 11.78 -12.37 15.26
C THR A 257 12.52 -12.87 16.51
N PRO A 258 12.85 -12.02 17.50
CA PRO A 258 12.73 -10.55 17.53
C PRO A 258 13.90 -9.86 16.81
N GLN A 259 13.60 -8.89 15.95
CA GLN A 259 14.61 -8.25 15.08
C GLN A 259 15.53 -7.31 15.86
N ASN A 260 16.74 -7.17 15.33
CA ASN A 260 17.69 -6.10 15.65
C ASN A 260 17.40 -4.89 14.75
N TYR A 261 17.63 -3.69 15.28
CA TYR A 261 17.46 -2.43 14.55
C TYR A 261 18.80 -1.86 14.09
N GLY A 262 18.77 -1.08 13.00
CA GLY A 262 19.86 -0.21 12.59
C GLY A 262 19.93 1.08 13.41
N TRP A 263 21.11 1.71 13.49
CA TRP A 263 21.37 2.96 14.21
C TRP A 263 22.46 3.78 13.51
N ASP A 264 22.53 5.09 13.81
CA ASP A 264 23.46 6.05 13.19
C ASP A 264 24.70 6.29 14.08
N LYS A 265 24.61 7.21 15.05
CA LYS A 265 25.71 7.57 15.97
C LYS A 265 25.54 7.01 17.39
N ASP A 266 24.30 6.82 17.81
CA ASP A 266 23.93 6.35 19.15
C ASP A 266 23.16 5.04 19.02
N HIS A 267 23.74 3.95 19.53
CA HIS A 267 23.15 2.62 19.50
C HIS A 267 21.88 2.45 20.35
N THR A 268 21.50 3.45 21.16
CA THR A 268 20.25 3.48 21.91
C THR A 268 19.09 4.12 21.13
N ILE A 269 19.36 4.73 19.97
CA ILE A 269 18.37 5.40 19.12
C ILE A 269 18.11 4.54 17.86
N PRO A 270 16.97 3.83 17.77
CA PRO A 270 16.66 2.99 16.63
C PRO A 270 16.36 3.82 15.37
N GLU A 271 17.15 3.65 14.33
CA GLU A 271 16.96 4.32 13.05
C GLU A 271 16.04 3.51 12.12
N GLU A 272 16.26 2.19 12.02
CA GLU A 272 15.58 1.31 11.06
C GLU A 272 15.25 -0.06 11.69
N ILE A 273 14.13 -0.69 11.31
CA ILE A 273 13.89 -2.13 11.61
C ILE A 273 13.16 -2.85 10.46
N PRO A 274 13.59 -4.07 10.07
CA PRO A 274 12.88 -4.86 9.07
C PRO A 274 11.59 -5.46 9.62
N VAL A 275 10.58 -5.57 8.76
CA VAL A 275 9.41 -6.42 8.95
C VAL A 275 9.13 -7.25 7.70
N ALA A 276 9.05 -8.57 7.87
CA ALA A 276 8.83 -9.52 6.78
C ALA A 276 7.64 -10.44 7.07
N VAL A 277 6.97 -10.88 6.00
CA VAL A 277 5.88 -11.88 6.12
C VAL A 277 6.39 -13.31 6.20
N ALA A 278 7.60 -13.60 5.71
CA ALA A 278 8.27 -14.90 5.78
C ALA A 278 9.79 -14.72 5.64
N SER A 279 10.55 -15.81 5.71
CA SER A 279 11.98 -15.87 5.43
C SER A 279 12.27 -16.62 4.12
N HIS A 280 13.55 -16.72 3.72
CA HIS A 280 13.99 -17.61 2.64
C HIS A 280 13.63 -19.08 2.92
N PRO A 281 13.08 -19.84 1.96
CA PRO A 281 12.86 -21.28 2.14
C PRO A 281 14.15 -22.13 2.14
N PHE A 282 15.32 -21.59 1.78
CA PHE A 282 16.54 -22.37 1.53
C PHE A 282 17.33 -22.80 2.78
N ASP A 283 17.33 -22.03 3.87
CA ASP A 283 18.09 -22.39 5.10
C ASP A 283 17.19 -22.73 6.31
N ASN A 284 15.92 -22.33 6.26
CA ASN A 284 14.98 -22.37 7.39
C ASN A 284 13.57 -22.84 6.97
N ASN A 285 12.59 -22.69 7.87
CA ASN A 285 11.17 -23.05 7.67
C ASN A 285 10.17 -21.98 8.16
N ILE A 286 10.60 -20.72 8.21
CA ILE A 286 9.80 -19.57 8.66
C ILE A 286 8.93 -19.11 7.48
N GLY A 287 7.77 -19.75 7.34
CA GLY A 287 6.70 -19.32 6.43
C GLY A 287 5.73 -18.32 7.08
N LYS A 288 4.73 -17.85 6.35
CA LYS A 288 3.78 -16.82 6.80
C LYS A 288 2.92 -17.23 8.02
N SER A 289 2.77 -18.54 8.26
CA SER A 289 2.10 -19.09 9.45
C SER A 289 3.00 -19.22 10.69
N TYR A 290 4.31 -18.98 10.57
CA TYR A 290 5.25 -19.15 11.67
C TYR A 290 4.94 -18.19 12.82
N ARG A 291 4.93 -18.69 14.06
CA ARG A 291 4.61 -17.91 15.26
C ARG A 291 5.29 -18.51 16.50
N GLN A 292 5.85 -17.67 17.37
CA GLN A 292 6.38 -18.06 18.68
C GLN A 292 7.39 -19.24 18.63
N GLY A 293 8.21 -19.29 17.58
CA GLY A 293 9.20 -20.36 17.36
C GLY A 293 8.68 -21.61 16.61
N HIS A 294 7.38 -21.67 16.30
CA HIS A 294 6.71 -22.84 15.72
C HIS A 294 6.13 -22.56 14.33
N ILE A 295 6.05 -23.61 13.50
CA ILE A 295 5.41 -23.59 12.19
C ILE A 295 3.97 -24.14 12.26
N GLY A 296 3.07 -23.64 11.42
CA GLY A 296 1.74 -24.23 11.25
C GLY A 296 1.76 -25.66 10.70
N ILE A 297 0.67 -26.41 10.91
CA ILE A 297 0.54 -27.79 10.40
C ILE A 297 0.37 -27.75 8.88
N LEU A 298 1.34 -28.29 8.15
CA LEU A 298 1.41 -28.26 6.69
C LEU A 298 0.67 -29.43 6.03
N ASN A 299 0.09 -29.17 4.85
CA ASN A 299 -0.42 -30.20 3.94
C ASN A 299 0.67 -30.72 2.97
N LYS A 300 0.29 -31.57 2.00
CA LYS A 300 1.21 -32.16 1.00
C LYS A 300 1.86 -31.12 0.08
N GLN A 301 1.19 -30.00 -0.18
CA GLN A 301 1.69 -28.85 -0.95
C GLN A 301 2.63 -27.96 -0.12
N ASN A 302 2.79 -28.23 1.18
CA ASN A 302 3.58 -27.45 2.14
C ASN A 302 3.00 -26.04 2.38
N ILE A 303 1.66 -25.94 2.46
CA ILE A 303 0.92 -24.75 2.93
C ILE A 303 0.00 -25.15 4.10
N THR A 304 -0.58 -24.18 4.80
CA THR A 304 -1.51 -24.42 5.92
C THR A 304 -2.75 -23.52 5.84
N THR A 305 -3.83 -23.87 6.54
CA THR A 305 -5.05 -23.01 6.59
C THR A 305 -4.81 -21.68 7.31
N GLN A 306 -3.71 -21.56 8.07
CA GLN A 306 -3.28 -20.33 8.72
C GLN A 306 -2.44 -19.41 7.81
N THR A 307 -2.09 -19.84 6.59
CA THR A 307 -1.26 -19.05 5.64
C THR A 307 -1.92 -17.72 5.24
N SER A 308 -3.24 -17.59 5.35
CA SER A 308 -3.97 -16.33 5.09
C SER A 308 -4.01 -15.35 6.27
N GLN A 309 -3.46 -15.71 7.44
CA GLN A 309 -3.61 -14.97 8.70
C GLN A 309 -2.42 -14.07 9.06
N GLY A 310 -1.28 -14.21 8.37
CA GLY A 310 -0.09 -13.37 8.56
C GLY A 310 0.46 -13.35 9.98
N LEU A 311 0.57 -14.53 10.60
CA LEU A 311 0.99 -14.68 11.99
C LEU A 311 2.43 -14.20 12.21
N TYR A 312 3.36 -14.51 11.29
CA TYR A 312 4.74 -14.05 11.40
C TYR A 312 4.86 -12.53 11.26
N PHE A 313 4.07 -11.95 10.35
CA PHE A 313 4.04 -10.50 10.10
C PHE A 313 3.48 -9.72 11.30
N ASP A 314 2.50 -10.29 12.02
CA ASP A 314 1.98 -9.76 13.27
C ASP A 314 3.06 -9.75 14.37
N GLU A 315 3.88 -10.80 14.50
CA GLU A 315 5.02 -10.79 15.44
C GLU A 315 6.12 -9.78 15.05
N GLN A 316 6.43 -9.67 13.76
CA GLN A 316 7.41 -8.71 13.24
C GLN A 316 6.96 -7.27 13.50
N TRP A 317 5.71 -6.92 13.17
CA TRP A 317 5.16 -5.60 13.45
C TRP A 317 5.00 -5.30 14.94
N LYS A 318 4.67 -6.28 15.79
CA LYS A 318 4.65 -6.10 17.25
C LYS A 318 6.02 -5.67 17.79
N ARG A 319 7.10 -6.29 17.30
CA ARG A 319 8.46 -5.92 17.67
C ARG A 319 8.86 -4.56 17.09
N ALA A 320 8.51 -4.25 15.84
CA ALA A 320 8.75 -2.92 15.25
C ALA A 320 8.05 -1.79 16.02
N LEU A 321 6.78 -1.98 16.40
CA LEU A 321 6.02 -1.02 17.21
C LEU A 321 6.52 -0.91 18.67
N GLN A 322 7.22 -1.92 19.21
CA GLN A 322 7.91 -1.85 20.50
C GLN A 322 9.26 -1.13 20.44
N VAL A 323 9.90 -1.09 19.26
CA VAL A 323 11.17 -0.38 19.04
C VAL A 323 10.92 1.08 18.64
N ASP A 324 9.79 1.38 17.99
CA ASP A 324 9.40 2.70 17.45
C ASP A 324 10.57 3.43 16.75
N PRO A 325 11.23 2.80 15.75
CA PRO A 325 12.35 3.42 15.02
C PRO A 325 11.89 4.63 14.18
N ALA A 326 12.82 5.31 13.52
CA ALA A 326 12.48 6.33 12.52
C ALA A 326 11.96 5.71 11.20
N VAL A 327 12.45 4.53 10.82
CA VAL A 327 12.13 3.84 9.56
C VAL A 327 11.72 2.39 9.83
N VAL A 328 10.74 1.89 9.08
CA VAL A 328 10.44 0.45 8.98
C VAL A 328 10.66 0.00 7.53
N PHE A 329 11.48 -1.04 7.32
CA PHE A 329 11.71 -1.65 6.01
C PHE A 329 10.80 -2.88 5.86
N ILE A 330 9.85 -2.84 4.94
CA ILE A 330 8.94 -3.96 4.65
C ILE A 330 9.53 -4.84 3.54
N ALA A 331 9.72 -6.13 3.80
CA ALA A 331 10.17 -7.10 2.80
C ALA A 331 9.07 -8.13 2.50
N GLY A 332 8.39 -8.02 1.35
CA GLY A 332 8.51 -6.99 0.30
C GLY A 332 7.25 -6.92 -0.58
N TRP A 333 7.14 -5.92 -1.46
CA TRP A 333 5.88 -5.66 -2.18
C TRP A 333 5.50 -6.77 -3.16
N ASN A 334 6.35 -7.06 -4.15
CA ASN A 334 5.98 -7.83 -5.35
C ASN A 334 7.05 -8.86 -5.76
N GLU A 335 7.59 -9.61 -4.80
CA GLU A 335 8.64 -10.62 -5.05
C GLU A 335 8.04 -11.92 -5.62
N TRP A 336 7.55 -11.88 -6.86
CA TRP A 336 6.78 -12.98 -7.43
C TRP A 336 7.63 -14.14 -7.99
N VAL A 337 8.84 -13.86 -8.47
CA VAL A 337 9.66 -14.80 -9.26
C VAL A 337 11.03 -15.11 -8.64
N GLY A 338 11.38 -16.40 -8.63
CA GLY A 338 12.65 -16.91 -8.13
C GLY A 338 13.25 -17.96 -9.06
N GLN A 339 14.57 -18.16 -9.01
CA GLN A 339 15.24 -19.13 -9.90
C GLN A 339 15.15 -20.56 -9.36
N ARG A 340 14.91 -21.51 -10.28
CA ARG A 340 14.98 -22.95 -9.98
C ARG A 340 16.41 -23.46 -10.04
N PHE A 341 16.83 -24.16 -8.99
CA PHE A 341 18.11 -24.87 -8.94
C PHE A 341 17.91 -26.36 -8.66
N ILE A 342 18.90 -27.19 -9.03
CA ILE A 342 18.99 -28.60 -8.65
C ILE A 342 20.20 -28.78 -7.71
N ASN A 343 20.02 -29.50 -6.60
CA ASN A 343 21.13 -29.85 -5.73
C ASN A 343 22.08 -30.84 -6.43
N LYS A 344 23.20 -30.33 -6.94
CA LYS A 344 24.23 -31.10 -7.67
C LYS A 344 25.37 -31.63 -6.79
N GLN A 345 25.27 -31.51 -5.46
CA GLN A 345 26.30 -32.05 -4.57
C GLN A 345 26.24 -33.60 -4.62
N THR A 346 27.31 -34.25 -5.09
CA THR A 346 27.43 -35.71 -5.14
C THR A 346 28.23 -36.27 -3.96
N ASP A 347 29.42 -35.71 -3.67
CA ASP A 347 30.36 -36.27 -2.71
C ASP A 347 30.96 -35.24 -1.74
N SER A 348 30.49 -35.27 -0.48
CA SER A 348 31.25 -34.96 0.75
C SER A 348 30.30 -34.96 1.95
N VAL A 349 30.36 -36.01 2.78
CA VAL A 349 29.43 -36.24 3.90
C VAL A 349 29.32 -35.06 4.87
N ALA A 350 30.38 -34.24 5.01
CA ALA A 350 30.40 -33.05 5.85
C ALA A 350 29.56 -31.86 5.36
N LYS A 351 29.24 -31.75 4.05
CA LYS A 351 28.37 -30.67 3.50
C LYS A 351 26.91 -31.10 3.32
N ILE A 352 26.68 -32.41 3.13
CA ILE A 352 25.36 -33.02 2.88
C ILE A 352 24.36 -32.77 4.03
N THR A 353 24.83 -32.43 5.23
CA THR A 353 24.00 -32.30 6.45
C THR A 353 23.45 -30.89 6.72
N GLN A 354 23.91 -29.84 6.02
CA GLN A 354 23.58 -28.45 6.37
C GLN A 354 22.55 -27.78 5.44
N THR A 355 22.60 -28.03 4.13
CA THR A 355 21.65 -27.40 3.19
C THR A 355 20.24 -27.97 3.36
N LYS A 356 19.25 -27.10 3.46
CA LYS A 356 17.84 -27.45 3.65
C LYS A 356 17.00 -26.95 2.46
N PHE A 357 15.72 -27.27 2.51
CA PHE A 357 14.66 -26.58 1.80
C PHE A 357 13.37 -26.76 2.61
N ILE A 358 12.66 -25.68 2.93
CA ILE A 358 11.49 -25.65 3.82
C ILE A 358 11.72 -26.43 5.13
N GLY A 359 12.91 -26.25 5.72
CA GLY A 359 13.40 -26.94 6.93
C GLY A 359 13.87 -28.38 6.77
N LYS A 360 13.61 -29.02 5.62
CA LYS A 360 13.91 -30.44 5.36
C LYS A 360 15.31 -30.58 4.74
N PRO A 361 16.13 -31.59 5.08
CA PRO A 361 17.43 -31.80 4.45
C PRO A 361 17.30 -32.00 2.93
N LEU A 362 18.09 -31.27 2.15
CA LEU A 362 18.02 -31.25 0.69
C LEU A 362 18.93 -32.33 0.09
N LYS A 363 18.36 -33.36 -0.53
CA LYS A 363 19.12 -34.47 -1.13
C LYS A 363 19.66 -34.10 -2.53
N SER A 364 20.69 -34.81 -2.97
CA SER A 364 21.20 -34.70 -4.35
C SER A 364 20.08 -34.99 -5.37
N GLY A 365 20.11 -34.28 -6.50
CA GLY A 365 19.10 -34.34 -7.56
C GLY A 365 17.75 -33.65 -7.24
N GLN A 366 17.52 -33.19 -6.00
CA GLN A 366 16.27 -32.49 -5.68
C GLN A 366 16.27 -31.04 -6.20
N THR A 367 15.08 -30.59 -6.62
CA THR A 367 14.81 -29.18 -6.94
C THR A 367 14.69 -28.36 -5.66
N PHE A 368 15.23 -27.14 -5.67
CA PHE A 368 15.01 -26.12 -4.66
C PHE A 368 14.93 -24.73 -5.31
N PHE A 369 14.49 -23.77 -4.50
CA PHE A 369 14.43 -22.34 -4.81
C PHE A 369 15.06 -21.58 -3.64
N VAL A 370 15.73 -20.46 -3.90
CA VAL A 370 16.42 -19.71 -2.83
C VAL A 370 15.45 -18.78 -2.10
N ASP A 371 14.69 -18.01 -2.87
CA ASP A 371 14.07 -16.78 -2.40
C ASP A 371 12.63 -16.99 -1.92
N LEU A 372 11.91 -17.88 -2.60
CA LEU A 372 10.45 -18.08 -2.54
C LEU A 372 10.07 -19.46 -3.08
N TYR A 373 8.87 -19.94 -2.79
CA TYR A 373 8.38 -21.25 -3.25
C TYR A 373 6.87 -21.32 -3.48
N ASN A 374 6.05 -21.01 -2.48
CA ASN A 374 4.59 -21.15 -2.54
C ASN A 374 3.90 -20.08 -1.67
N GLU A 375 2.57 -20.14 -1.52
CA GLU A 375 1.76 -19.22 -0.69
C GLU A 375 2.27 -19.05 0.76
N GLU A 376 2.85 -20.10 1.36
CA GLU A 376 3.39 -20.10 2.73
C GLU A 376 4.83 -19.61 2.82
N TYR A 377 5.64 -19.81 1.76
CA TYR A 377 7.07 -19.50 1.74
C TYR A 377 7.41 -18.49 0.65
N ASN A 378 6.97 -17.24 0.84
CA ASN A 378 7.38 -16.09 0.04
C ASN A 378 7.28 -14.80 0.87
N ARG A 379 8.08 -13.78 0.55
CA ARG A 379 8.05 -12.45 1.20
C ARG A 379 7.01 -11.48 0.61
N ASP A 380 6.33 -11.89 -0.45
CA ASP A 380 5.41 -11.09 -1.25
C ASP A 380 4.14 -10.68 -0.48
N ILE A 381 3.62 -9.48 -0.77
CA ILE A 381 2.35 -8.96 -0.20
C ILE A 381 1.43 -8.26 -1.21
N ASP A 382 1.83 -8.17 -2.47
CA ASP A 382 0.98 -7.74 -3.59
C ASP A 382 -0.22 -8.72 -3.67
N PRO A 383 -1.47 -8.22 -3.79
CA PRO A 383 -2.64 -9.09 -3.82
C PRO A 383 -2.55 -10.24 -4.81
N MET A 384 -2.83 -11.46 -4.33
CA MET A 384 -2.78 -12.68 -5.13
C MET A 384 -4.15 -13.08 -5.69
N LYS A 385 -4.16 -13.89 -6.75
CA LYS A 385 -5.39 -14.38 -7.36
C LYS A 385 -5.92 -15.60 -6.60
N GLY A 386 -6.96 -15.39 -5.81
CA GLY A 386 -7.45 -16.40 -4.85
C GLY A 386 -6.57 -16.42 -3.60
N GLY A 387 -6.32 -17.60 -3.02
CA GLY A 387 -5.50 -17.75 -1.81
C GLY A 387 -5.89 -16.77 -0.69
N TYR A 388 -4.93 -15.99 -0.20
CA TYR A 388 -5.17 -14.93 0.78
C TYR A 388 -5.68 -13.59 0.22
N THR A 389 -5.83 -13.44 -1.09
CA THR A 389 -6.20 -12.18 -1.79
C THR A 389 -5.35 -10.99 -1.33
N ASP A 390 -5.91 -10.04 -0.61
CA ASP A 390 -5.29 -8.79 -0.13
C ASP A 390 -5.17 -8.69 1.41
N ASN A 391 -5.26 -9.82 2.13
CA ASN A 391 -5.10 -9.85 3.58
C ASN A 391 -3.76 -9.24 4.05
N TYR A 392 -2.67 -9.44 3.30
CA TYR A 392 -1.35 -8.89 3.65
C TYR A 392 -1.23 -7.39 3.37
N TYR A 393 -1.86 -6.91 2.30
CA TYR A 393 -2.00 -5.48 2.02
C TYR A 393 -2.73 -4.77 3.18
N TYR A 394 -3.90 -5.26 3.60
CA TYR A 394 -4.63 -4.65 4.71
C TYR A 394 -3.92 -4.81 6.08
N GLN A 395 -3.14 -5.88 6.30
CA GLN A 395 -2.28 -6.00 7.49
C GLN A 395 -1.13 -4.98 7.49
N MET A 396 -0.52 -4.72 6.34
CA MET A 396 0.44 -3.63 6.15
C MET A 396 -0.20 -2.27 6.45
N VAL A 397 -1.33 -1.94 5.78
CA VAL A 397 -2.08 -0.69 6.02
C VAL A 397 -2.38 -0.51 7.51
N ALA A 398 -2.86 -1.57 8.18
CA ALA A 398 -3.19 -1.52 9.61
C ALA A 398 -1.99 -1.20 10.50
N ASN A 399 -0.81 -1.72 10.20
CA ASN A 399 0.37 -1.50 11.02
C ASN A 399 1.12 -0.21 10.68
N ILE A 400 1.12 0.24 9.41
CA ILE A 400 1.61 1.58 9.04
C ILE A 400 0.77 2.65 9.75
N ARG A 401 -0.57 2.50 9.79
CA ARG A 401 -1.45 3.38 10.58
C ARG A 401 -1.11 3.41 12.07
N ARG A 402 -0.74 2.27 12.68
CA ARG A 402 -0.27 2.20 14.09
C ARG A 402 1.10 2.85 14.29
N PHE A 403 1.99 2.72 13.32
CA PHE A 403 3.36 3.24 13.38
C PHE A 403 3.39 4.76 13.17
N LYS A 404 2.80 5.25 12.07
CA LYS A 404 2.76 6.67 11.67
C LYS A 404 1.65 7.48 12.36
N GLY A 405 0.67 6.85 13.00
CA GLY A 405 -0.55 7.54 13.46
C GLY A 405 -1.46 7.93 12.29
N LEU A 406 -2.49 8.74 12.55
CA LEU A 406 -3.41 9.24 11.54
C LEU A 406 -3.70 10.75 11.68
N PRO A 407 -4.01 11.46 10.58
CA PRO A 407 -4.77 12.71 10.63
C PRO A 407 -6.10 12.53 11.38
N ALA A 408 -6.60 13.60 12.01
CA ALA A 408 -7.93 13.58 12.59
C ALA A 408 -9.00 13.55 11.48
N PRO A 409 -10.10 12.79 11.63
CA PRO A 409 -11.17 12.77 10.66
C PRO A 409 -11.91 14.10 10.61
N GLU A 410 -12.31 14.51 9.41
CA GLU A 410 -13.18 15.66 9.22
C GLU A 410 -14.57 15.37 9.80
N LEU A 411 -15.07 16.27 10.64
CA LEU A 411 -16.38 16.12 11.27
C LEU A 411 -17.49 16.45 10.26
N ALA A 412 -18.60 15.73 10.34
CA ALA A 412 -19.79 16.08 9.56
C ALA A 412 -20.29 17.49 9.87
N THR A 413 -20.73 18.22 8.86
CA THR A 413 -21.49 19.46 9.04
C THR A 413 -22.86 19.19 9.67
N PRO A 414 -23.52 20.21 10.26
CA PRO A 414 -24.92 20.10 10.67
C PRO A 414 -25.82 19.65 9.52
N ALA A 415 -26.91 18.97 9.87
CA ALA A 415 -27.90 18.41 8.93
C ALA A 415 -28.38 19.46 7.90
N ARG A 416 -28.46 19.05 6.62
CA ARG A 416 -28.88 19.87 5.48
C ARG A 416 -29.76 19.03 4.57
N THR A 417 -31.02 19.43 4.41
CA THR A 417 -31.93 18.95 3.35
C THR A 417 -31.34 19.34 1.99
N VAL A 418 -31.37 18.42 1.03
CA VAL A 418 -30.95 18.64 -0.36
C VAL A 418 -32.14 18.35 -1.29
N THR A 419 -32.29 19.19 -2.30
CA THR A 419 -33.29 19.10 -3.35
C THR A 419 -32.70 18.34 -4.53
N ILE A 420 -33.06 17.05 -4.67
CA ILE A 420 -32.59 16.20 -5.76
C ILE A 420 -33.23 16.64 -7.10
N ASP A 421 -32.65 17.69 -7.71
CA ASP A 421 -33.11 18.30 -8.96
C ASP A 421 -32.01 18.48 -10.04
N GLY A 422 -30.74 18.24 -9.70
CA GLY A 422 -29.59 18.32 -10.59
C GLY A 422 -28.82 19.65 -10.52
N LYS A 423 -28.99 20.45 -9.46
CA LYS A 423 -28.24 21.69 -9.21
C LYS A 423 -27.40 21.60 -7.93
N PHE A 424 -26.10 21.37 -8.10
CA PHE A 424 -25.23 20.94 -7.00
C PHE A 424 -24.79 22.04 -6.01
N THR A 425 -25.34 23.25 -6.08
CA THR A 425 -24.95 24.37 -5.19
C THR A 425 -25.25 24.10 -3.71
N GLU A 426 -26.25 23.27 -3.40
CA GLU A 426 -26.59 22.90 -2.01
C GLU A 426 -25.49 22.06 -1.32
N TRP A 427 -24.59 21.44 -2.09
CA TRP A 427 -23.45 20.67 -1.59
C TRP A 427 -22.25 21.53 -1.17
N THR A 428 -22.24 22.82 -1.54
CA THR A 428 -21.10 23.71 -1.22
C THR A 428 -20.89 23.81 0.30
N GLY A 429 -19.68 23.43 0.74
CA GLY A 429 -19.29 23.44 2.16
C GLY A 429 -19.97 22.40 3.04
N VAL A 430 -20.60 21.36 2.47
CA VAL A 430 -21.02 20.17 3.21
C VAL A 430 -19.81 19.27 3.44
N LYS A 431 -19.63 18.79 4.68
CA LYS A 431 -18.51 17.92 5.08
C LYS A 431 -19.00 16.68 5.85
N PRO A 432 -18.21 15.59 5.96
CA PRO A 432 -16.89 15.37 5.38
C PRO A 432 -16.92 15.31 3.85
N GLU A 433 -15.79 15.64 3.24
CA GLU A 433 -15.53 15.47 1.81
C GLU A 433 -14.61 14.27 1.61
N PHE A 434 -15.09 13.28 0.86
CA PHE A 434 -14.35 12.07 0.55
C PHE A 434 -13.72 12.22 -0.84
N VAL A 435 -12.41 11.99 -0.95
CA VAL A 435 -11.62 12.23 -2.18
C VAL A 435 -10.95 10.93 -2.64
N ASP A 436 -10.90 10.69 -3.94
CA ASP A 436 -10.42 9.46 -4.58
C ASP A 436 -9.32 9.69 -5.65
N PRO A 437 -8.48 8.68 -6.00
CA PRO A 437 -7.22 8.90 -6.71
C PRO A 437 -7.30 8.95 -8.25
N ILE A 438 -7.79 10.08 -8.80
CA ILE A 438 -7.83 10.45 -10.24
C ILE A 438 -6.99 9.57 -11.20
N GLY A 439 -7.67 8.88 -12.12
CA GLY A 439 -7.08 8.22 -13.30
C GLY A 439 -6.86 6.70 -13.19
N ASP A 440 -7.42 6.04 -12.18
CA ASP A 440 -7.38 4.58 -12.02
C ASP A 440 -8.33 3.82 -12.95
N THR A 441 -9.27 4.52 -13.60
CA THR A 441 -9.99 4.00 -14.79
C THR A 441 -9.11 3.73 -16.00
N MET A 442 -7.78 3.89 -15.90
CA MET A 442 -6.80 3.50 -16.90
C MET A 442 -7.06 2.09 -17.45
N HIS A 443 -7.23 1.98 -18.78
CA HIS A 443 -7.37 0.68 -19.45
C HIS A 443 -6.02 -0.04 -19.53
N ARG A 444 -6.06 -1.38 -19.49
CA ARG A 444 -4.88 -2.23 -19.65
C ARG A 444 -4.91 -2.91 -21.02
N ASN A 445 -3.79 -2.86 -21.72
CA ASN A 445 -3.51 -3.71 -22.88
C ASN A 445 -2.00 -3.97 -22.95
N TRP A 446 -1.52 -5.01 -22.27
CA TRP A 446 -0.08 -5.31 -22.16
C TRP A 446 0.23 -6.80 -22.27
N LEU A 447 1.46 -7.12 -22.69
CA LEU A 447 1.91 -8.51 -22.78
C LEU A 447 2.21 -9.12 -21.40
N ARG A 448 1.79 -10.36 -21.21
CA ARG A 448 2.26 -11.26 -20.14
C ARG A 448 3.78 -11.40 -20.20
N ALA A 449 4.42 -11.76 -19.08
CA ALA A 449 5.87 -11.96 -18.98
C ALA A 449 6.47 -12.80 -20.13
N ASP A 450 5.81 -13.90 -20.51
CA ASP A 450 6.28 -14.79 -21.59
C ASP A 450 5.92 -14.35 -23.02
N ASN A 451 5.37 -13.15 -23.19
CA ASN A 451 5.01 -12.51 -24.47
C ASN A 451 3.94 -13.25 -25.32
N LYS A 452 3.23 -14.27 -24.79
CA LYS A 452 2.26 -15.07 -25.56
C LYS A 452 0.80 -14.64 -25.47
N ILE A 453 0.45 -13.83 -24.47
CA ILE A 453 -0.94 -13.44 -24.15
C ILE A 453 -0.94 -11.96 -23.80
N TYR A 454 -1.94 -11.23 -24.30
CA TYR A 454 -2.24 -9.87 -23.84
C TYR A 454 -3.22 -9.91 -22.66
N TYR A 455 -2.91 -9.20 -21.59
CA TYR A 455 -3.87 -8.81 -20.57
C TYR A 455 -4.60 -7.56 -21.05
N VAL A 456 -5.89 -7.73 -21.39
CA VAL A 456 -6.77 -6.66 -21.85
C VAL A 456 -7.85 -6.41 -20.79
N ASN A 457 -7.99 -5.17 -20.36
CA ASN A 457 -9.08 -4.72 -19.49
C ASN A 457 -9.50 -3.29 -19.87
N ASN A 458 -10.68 -3.18 -20.47
CA ASN A 458 -11.25 -1.91 -20.95
C ASN A 458 -12.49 -1.52 -20.13
N THR A 459 -12.56 -1.94 -18.86
CA THR A 459 -13.74 -1.73 -18.01
C THR A 459 -13.75 -0.37 -17.31
N GLY A 460 -12.59 0.26 -17.08
CA GLY A 460 -12.51 1.57 -16.44
C GLY A 460 -13.40 2.61 -17.11
N ARG A 461 -14.23 3.28 -16.32
CA ARG A 461 -15.33 4.16 -16.78
C ARG A 461 -15.77 5.05 -15.61
N ASN A 462 -16.17 6.29 -15.89
CA ASN A 462 -16.70 7.26 -14.90
C ASN A 462 -15.77 7.53 -13.70
N ASP A 463 -14.48 7.79 -13.93
CA ASP A 463 -13.42 8.08 -12.93
C ASP A 463 -13.90 9.01 -11.80
N ILE A 464 -14.25 8.46 -10.64
CA ILE A 464 -14.76 9.16 -9.46
C ILE A 464 -13.61 9.89 -8.76
N THR A 465 -13.93 11.04 -8.19
CA THR A 465 -12.93 11.92 -7.56
C THR A 465 -13.37 12.46 -6.22
N HIS A 466 -14.66 12.71 -6.04
CA HIS A 466 -15.22 13.28 -4.82
C HIS A 466 -16.57 12.64 -4.51
N SER A 467 -16.85 12.37 -3.23
CA SER A 467 -18.19 12.09 -2.74
C SER A 467 -18.46 12.87 -1.44
N ILE A 468 -19.71 13.27 -1.24
CA ILE A 468 -20.14 14.05 -0.08
C ILE A 468 -21.47 13.47 0.43
N VAL A 469 -21.66 13.44 1.75
CA VAL A 469 -22.88 12.92 2.39
C VAL A 469 -23.44 13.94 3.38
N THR A 470 -24.76 14.10 3.37
CA THR A 470 -25.53 14.85 4.37
C THR A 470 -26.84 14.12 4.67
N HIS A 471 -27.65 14.65 5.57
CA HIS A 471 -28.95 14.10 5.92
C HIS A 471 -29.91 15.19 6.39
N ASP A 472 -31.20 14.86 6.43
CA ASP A 472 -32.20 15.58 7.21
C ASP A 472 -33.00 14.60 8.12
N ARG A 473 -34.25 14.92 8.46
CA ARG A 473 -35.10 14.06 9.29
C ARG A 473 -35.58 12.79 8.56
N ASN A 474 -35.63 12.83 7.23
CA ASN A 474 -36.31 11.86 6.37
C ASN A 474 -35.35 11.12 5.43
N PHE A 475 -34.29 11.78 4.94
CA PHE A 475 -33.35 11.23 3.97
C PHE A 475 -31.89 11.38 4.42
N ALA A 476 -31.05 10.41 4.05
CA ALA A 476 -29.64 10.65 3.78
C ALA A 476 -29.52 11.07 2.31
N TYR A 477 -28.56 11.93 2.00
CA TYR A 477 -28.28 12.41 0.65
C TYR A 477 -26.82 12.11 0.32
N PHE A 478 -26.59 11.63 -0.90
CA PHE A 478 -25.27 11.30 -1.43
C PHE A 478 -25.02 12.08 -2.72
N TYR A 479 -23.83 12.67 -2.81
CA TYR A 479 -23.29 13.31 -4.01
C TYR A 479 -22.04 12.56 -4.46
N VAL A 480 -21.81 12.48 -5.77
CA VAL A 480 -20.58 11.96 -6.36
C VAL A 480 -20.22 12.73 -7.63
N LYS A 481 -18.91 12.92 -7.84
CA LYS A 481 -18.35 13.67 -8.96
C LYS A 481 -17.23 12.90 -9.65
N THR A 482 -17.25 12.92 -10.98
CA THR A 482 -16.25 12.30 -11.85
C THR A 482 -15.32 13.32 -12.51
N VAL A 483 -14.15 12.89 -12.98
CA VAL A 483 -13.22 13.71 -13.77
C VAL A 483 -13.92 14.21 -15.04
N ASP A 484 -14.32 13.26 -15.88
CA ASP A 484 -14.99 13.48 -17.15
C ASP A 484 -16.50 13.43 -17.01
N LYS A 485 -17.20 13.89 -18.05
CA LYS A 485 -18.66 13.78 -18.16
C LYS A 485 -19.12 12.32 -18.05
N LEU A 486 -20.13 12.09 -17.22
CA LEU A 486 -20.72 10.77 -16.98
C LEU A 486 -21.20 10.09 -18.27
N THR A 487 -20.89 8.80 -18.43
CA THR A 487 -21.38 7.97 -19.54
C THR A 487 -22.89 7.74 -19.46
N PRO A 488 -23.56 7.24 -20.52
CA PRO A 488 -25.00 6.99 -20.49
C PRO A 488 -25.47 6.07 -19.35
N SER A 489 -26.47 6.54 -18.59
CA SER A 489 -27.05 5.83 -17.43
C SER A 489 -27.85 4.57 -17.77
N THR A 490 -28.04 4.29 -19.06
CA THR A 490 -28.57 3.02 -19.58
C THR A 490 -27.54 1.89 -19.57
N ASN A 491 -26.27 2.19 -19.31
CA ASN A 491 -25.21 1.19 -19.25
C ASN A 491 -25.38 0.26 -18.03
N LYS A 492 -24.98 -1.01 -18.19
CA LYS A 492 -24.99 -1.98 -17.08
C LYS A 492 -24.07 -1.50 -15.95
N ASN A 493 -24.51 -1.71 -14.70
CA ASN A 493 -23.78 -1.43 -13.47
C ASN A 493 -23.19 -0.01 -13.48
N TRP A 494 -24.05 1.00 -13.62
CA TRP A 494 -23.66 2.40 -13.76
C TRP A 494 -23.85 3.16 -12.44
N MET A 495 -22.77 3.79 -11.96
CA MET A 495 -22.72 4.60 -10.73
C MET A 495 -23.47 3.94 -9.56
N LEU A 496 -23.11 2.69 -9.23
CA LEU A 496 -23.72 1.94 -8.13
C LEU A 496 -23.25 2.50 -6.79
N LEU A 497 -24.14 2.53 -5.79
CA LEU A 497 -23.83 2.92 -4.43
C LEU A 497 -24.16 1.77 -3.49
N PHE A 498 -23.14 1.21 -2.84
CA PHE A 498 -23.26 0.17 -1.82
C PHE A 498 -23.20 0.82 -0.44
N ILE A 499 -24.08 0.41 0.49
CA ILE A 499 -24.16 0.98 1.85
C ILE A 499 -24.25 -0.15 2.88
N ASP A 500 -23.29 -0.19 3.79
CA ASP A 500 -23.35 -0.91 5.07
C ASP A 500 -24.05 0.00 6.08
N THR A 501 -25.19 -0.44 6.62
CA THR A 501 -26.04 0.41 7.47
C THR A 501 -25.85 0.19 8.97
N ASP A 502 -25.09 -0.84 9.39
CA ASP A 502 -24.71 -1.03 10.80
C ASP A 502 -23.20 -1.09 11.07
N GLN A 503 -22.38 -0.79 10.05
CA GLN A 503 -20.91 -0.84 10.09
C GLN A 503 -20.38 -2.21 10.51
N SER A 504 -21.03 -3.27 10.00
CA SER A 504 -20.78 -4.67 10.34
C SER A 504 -20.67 -5.55 9.11
N THR A 505 -19.44 -6.00 8.84
CA THR A 505 -19.13 -6.98 7.78
C THR A 505 -19.62 -8.41 8.05
N LYS A 506 -20.47 -8.60 9.07
CA LYS A 506 -21.24 -9.82 9.33
C LYS A 506 -22.65 -9.74 8.71
N THR A 507 -23.07 -8.56 8.31
CA THR A 507 -24.36 -8.22 7.70
C THR A 507 -24.20 -8.01 6.19
N GLY A 508 -25.32 -7.96 5.46
CA GLY A 508 -25.33 -7.68 4.02
C GLY A 508 -24.53 -8.63 3.12
N TRP A 509 -24.18 -8.15 1.93
CA TRP A 509 -23.15 -8.74 1.06
C TRP A 509 -21.82 -8.05 1.35
N ALA A 510 -20.85 -8.78 1.91
CA ALA A 510 -19.54 -8.23 2.30
C ALA A 510 -19.60 -7.01 3.25
N GLY A 511 -20.70 -6.85 4.01
CA GLY A 511 -21.03 -5.67 4.83
C GLY A 511 -22.21 -4.86 4.29
N TYR A 512 -22.37 -4.79 2.98
CA TYR A 512 -23.36 -3.90 2.36
C TYR A 512 -24.79 -4.46 2.48
N ASP A 513 -25.64 -3.84 3.30
CA ASP A 513 -27.07 -4.15 3.41
C ASP A 513 -27.85 -3.73 2.16
N LEU A 514 -27.46 -2.58 1.57
CA LEU A 514 -28.17 -1.91 0.49
C LEU A 514 -27.29 -1.71 -0.76
N LEU A 515 -27.95 -1.79 -1.91
CA LEU A 515 -27.43 -1.42 -3.22
C LEU A 515 -28.41 -0.43 -3.88
N ILE A 516 -27.94 0.78 -4.16
CA ILE A 516 -28.70 1.81 -4.88
C ILE A 516 -28.22 1.87 -6.34
N ASN A 517 -29.04 2.40 -7.24
CA ASN A 517 -28.70 2.65 -8.65
C ASN A 517 -28.52 1.41 -9.56
N GLN A 518 -28.87 0.21 -9.10
CA GLN A 518 -28.87 -1.03 -9.90
C GLN A 518 -29.73 -0.93 -11.19
N THR A 519 -30.77 -0.09 -11.22
CA THR A 519 -31.56 0.23 -12.42
C THR A 519 -32.16 1.64 -12.30
N ILE A 520 -32.15 2.38 -13.41
CA ILE A 520 -32.67 3.76 -13.52
C ILE A 520 -33.81 3.80 -14.56
N LYS A 521 -34.87 4.56 -14.26
CA LYS A 521 -35.99 4.85 -15.17
C LYS A 521 -36.43 6.30 -14.99
N GLY A 522 -36.17 7.15 -15.99
CA GLY A 522 -36.38 8.59 -15.86
C GLY A 522 -35.47 9.16 -14.77
N ASP A 523 -36.06 9.82 -13.77
CA ASP A 523 -35.37 10.30 -12.57
C ASP A 523 -35.52 9.37 -11.35
N LYS A 524 -35.95 8.12 -11.54
CA LYS A 524 -36.09 7.13 -10.48
C LYS A 524 -35.02 6.04 -10.54
N SER A 525 -34.47 5.73 -9.38
CA SER A 525 -33.41 4.75 -9.14
C SER A 525 -33.90 3.68 -8.17
N THR A 526 -33.50 2.43 -8.36
CA THR A 526 -33.84 1.33 -7.46
C THR A 526 -33.05 1.37 -6.15
N ILE A 527 -33.74 1.11 -5.04
CA ILE A 527 -33.13 0.67 -3.78
C ILE A 527 -33.32 -0.85 -3.70
N SER A 528 -32.22 -1.59 -3.69
CA SER A 528 -32.18 -3.03 -3.48
C SER A 528 -31.58 -3.35 -2.11
N GLN A 529 -32.12 -4.38 -1.45
CA GLN A 529 -31.59 -4.94 -0.21
C GLN A 529 -30.99 -6.32 -0.48
N TRP A 530 -30.00 -6.72 0.31
CA TRP A 530 -29.46 -8.08 0.29
C TRP A 530 -30.37 -9.05 1.05
N GLU A 531 -30.98 -9.99 0.33
CA GLU A 531 -31.79 -11.10 0.88
C GLU A 531 -31.38 -12.40 0.18
N ASP A 532 -31.36 -13.52 0.92
CA ASP A 532 -31.19 -14.89 0.37
C ASP A 532 -30.06 -15.08 -0.69
N LYS A 533 -28.98 -14.31 -0.56
CA LYS A 533 -27.79 -14.26 -1.44
C LYS A 533 -27.99 -13.55 -2.78
N PHE A 534 -28.99 -12.68 -2.91
CA PHE A 534 -29.20 -11.81 -4.06
C PHE A 534 -29.63 -10.39 -3.69
N TRP A 535 -29.44 -9.47 -4.64
CA TRP A 535 -29.93 -8.10 -4.54
C TRP A 535 -31.39 -8.03 -4.99
N LYS A 536 -32.28 -7.71 -4.06
CA LYS A 536 -33.74 -7.67 -4.25
C LYS A 536 -34.22 -6.21 -4.22
N PRO A 537 -34.79 -5.67 -5.32
CA PRO A 537 -35.40 -4.34 -5.31
C PRO A 537 -36.55 -4.27 -4.29
N ILE A 538 -36.46 -3.36 -3.32
CA ILE A 538 -37.47 -3.14 -2.28
C ILE A 538 -38.18 -1.79 -2.40
N ALA A 539 -37.55 -0.79 -3.01
CA ALA A 539 -38.11 0.54 -3.17
C ALA A 539 -37.51 1.27 -4.38
N THR A 540 -37.97 2.50 -4.64
CA THR A 540 -37.30 3.44 -5.54
C THR A 540 -37.09 4.78 -4.86
N THR A 541 -36.13 5.55 -5.36
CA THR A 541 -35.82 6.91 -4.91
C THR A 541 -35.55 7.82 -6.11
N THR A 542 -35.39 9.13 -5.89
CA THR A 542 -35.01 10.07 -6.94
C THR A 542 -33.48 10.07 -7.13
N VAL A 543 -33.05 10.07 -8.39
CA VAL A 543 -31.67 10.35 -8.83
C VAL A 543 -31.68 11.51 -9.81
N LYS A 544 -30.67 12.38 -9.73
CA LYS A 544 -30.39 13.40 -10.76
C LYS A 544 -28.90 13.40 -11.04
N PHE A 545 -28.55 13.75 -12.27
CA PHE A 545 -27.16 13.90 -12.69
C PHE A 545 -27.10 14.89 -13.85
N THR A 546 -26.03 15.68 -13.88
CA THR A 546 -25.77 16.68 -14.92
C THR A 546 -24.26 16.76 -15.12
N ASN A 547 -23.83 16.73 -16.38
CA ASN A 547 -22.42 16.68 -16.77
C ASN A 547 -21.60 15.56 -16.07
N ASN A 548 -20.79 15.90 -15.07
CA ASN A 548 -19.90 15.00 -14.33
C ASN A 548 -20.28 14.86 -12.84
N GLU A 549 -21.52 15.23 -12.48
CA GLU A 549 -22.00 15.28 -11.11
C GLU A 549 -23.34 14.53 -10.99
N LEU A 550 -23.52 13.78 -9.89
CA LEU A 550 -24.70 12.95 -9.62
C LEU A 550 -25.10 13.05 -8.14
N GLU A 551 -26.41 13.06 -7.88
CA GLU A 551 -26.98 13.12 -6.54
C GLU A 551 -28.17 12.15 -6.36
N ILE A 552 -28.25 11.53 -5.18
CA ILE A 552 -29.27 10.54 -4.79
C ILE A 552 -29.73 10.83 -3.36
N GLY A 553 -31.05 10.79 -3.13
CA GLY A 553 -31.61 10.68 -1.78
C GLY A 553 -31.87 9.21 -1.40
N VAL A 554 -31.68 8.84 -0.14
CA VAL A 554 -31.99 7.50 0.40
C VAL A 554 -32.85 7.67 1.66
N PRO A 555 -34.10 7.15 1.69
CA PRO A 555 -34.96 7.25 2.87
C PRO A 555 -34.32 6.64 4.12
N LEU A 556 -34.33 7.38 5.24
CA LEU A 556 -33.81 6.93 6.53
C LEU A 556 -34.63 5.82 7.19
N THR A 557 -35.69 5.33 6.53
CA THR A 557 -36.39 4.09 6.88
C THR A 557 -35.61 2.84 6.51
N PHE A 558 -34.64 2.94 5.59
CA PHE A 558 -33.77 1.83 5.17
C PHE A 558 -32.38 1.85 5.83
N ILE A 559 -31.98 2.98 6.43
CA ILE A 559 -30.70 3.13 7.12
C ILE A 559 -30.91 2.93 8.62
N ARG A 560 -30.23 1.92 9.19
CA ARG A 560 -30.29 1.65 10.64
C ARG A 560 -29.70 2.86 11.39
N LYS A 561 -30.34 3.25 12.50
CA LYS A 561 -29.90 4.37 13.35
C LYS A 561 -29.41 3.85 14.69
N ALA A 562 -28.17 4.18 15.04
CA ALA A 562 -27.57 3.83 16.33
C ALA A 562 -27.49 5.09 17.20
N ASN A 563 -28.06 5.06 18.41
CA ASN A 563 -28.10 6.19 19.34
C ASN A 563 -28.64 7.50 18.71
N ASN A 564 -29.69 7.38 17.88
CA ASN A 564 -30.28 8.44 17.04
C ASN A 564 -29.35 9.06 15.98
N LYS A 565 -28.10 8.61 15.87
CA LYS A 565 -27.16 9.02 14.82
C LYS A 565 -27.29 8.15 13.57
N ILE A 566 -26.93 8.74 12.44
CA ILE A 566 -26.63 8.02 11.21
C ILE A 566 -25.14 7.68 11.26
N ASN A 567 -24.83 6.39 11.21
CA ASN A 567 -23.49 5.86 11.05
C ASN A 567 -23.55 4.87 9.90
N ILE A 568 -22.89 5.18 8.79
CA ILE A 568 -22.85 4.32 7.60
C ILE A 568 -21.43 4.22 7.09
N ASP A 569 -21.12 3.07 6.51
CA ASP A 569 -19.97 2.88 5.65
C ASP A 569 -20.48 2.68 4.21
N PHE A 570 -19.87 3.34 3.23
CA PHE A 570 -20.33 3.28 1.86
C PHE A 570 -19.20 3.28 0.83
N HIS A 571 -19.52 2.77 -0.35
CA HIS A 571 -18.60 2.54 -1.45
C HIS A 571 -19.36 2.73 -2.77
N TRP A 572 -18.84 3.56 -3.67
CA TRP A 572 -19.34 3.70 -5.04
C TRP A 572 -18.60 2.74 -5.96
N ALA A 573 -19.31 2.14 -6.92
CA ALA A 573 -18.65 1.35 -7.97
C ALA A 573 -19.33 1.54 -9.33
N ASP A 574 -18.54 1.75 -10.38
CA ASP A 574 -19.00 1.84 -11.75
C ASP A 574 -18.40 0.70 -12.59
N ASN A 575 -19.18 0.13 -13.49
CA ASN A 575 -18.77 -0.91 -14.46
C ASN A 575 -18.06 -2.17 -13.90
N ILE A 576 -18.29 -2.53 -12.63
CA ILE A 576 -17.99 -3.87 -12.12
C ILE A 576 -18.68 -4.92 -13.00
N GLN A 577 -18.05 -6.06 -13.29
CA GLN A 577 -18.60 -7.02 -14.25
C GLN A 577 -19.60 -7.99 -13.59
N LYS A 578 -19.46 -8.24 -12.28
CA LYS A 578 -20.35 -9.09 -11.46
C LYS A 578 -20.75 -8.40 -10.15
N LEU A 579 -22.05 -8.40 -9.82
CA LEU A 579 -22.58 -7.71 -8.63
C LEU A 579 -22.25 -8.39 -7.28
N ASN A 580 -21.90 -9.68 -7.29
CA ASN A 580 -21.85 -10.50 -6.07
C ASN A 580 -20.43 -11.05 -5.76
N SER A 581 -19.37 -10.50 -6.37
CA SER A 581 -17.97 -10.91 -6.11
C SER A 581 -17.12 -9.70 -5.69
N ILE A 582 -16.67 -9.66 -4.43
CA ILE A 582 -15.90 -8.53 -3.87
C ILE A 582 -14.60 -8.24 -4.64
N SER A 583 -14.05 -9.27 -5.31
CA SER A 583 -12.89 -9.15 -6.20
C SER A 583 -13.08 -8.21 -7.39
N GLU A 584 -14.32 -7.87 -7.73
CA GLU A 584 -14.61 -6.96 -8.85
C GLU A 584 -14.21 -5.52 -8.50
N PHE A 585 -14.25 -5.16 -7.21
CA PHE A 585 -13.77 -3.86 -6.71
C PHE A 585 -12.24 -3.69 -6.79
N PHE A 586 -11.51 -4.75 -7.17
CA PHE A 586 -10.04 -4.77 -7.11
C PHE A 586 -9.36 -4.43 -8.44
N THR A 587 -10.07 -4.61 -9.56
CA THR A 587 -9.48 -4.50 -10.91
C THR A 587 -10.47 -4.10 -12.02
N ASN A 588 -11.79 -4.07 -11.77
CA ASN A 588 -12.79 -3.83 -12.82
C ASN A 588 -13.56 -2.53 -12.61
N GLY A 589 -13.68 -1.75 -13.66
CA GLY A 589 -14.47 -0.52 -13.65
C GLY A 589 -13.78 0.60 -12.87
N ASP A 590 -14.56 1.26 -12.04
CA ASP A 590 -14.11 2.25 -11.06
C ASP A 590 -14.74 1.93 -9.68
N ASN A 591 -14.03 2.20 -8.58
CA ASN A 591 -14.41 1.74 -7.24
C ASN A 591 -13.93 2.73 -6.16
N ALA A 592 -14.80 3.65 -5.75
CA ALA A 592 -14.48 4.74 -4.85
C ALA A 592 -15.06 4.53 -3.44
N PRO A 593 -14.23 4.22 -2.42
CA PRO A 593 -12.77 4.14 -2.44
C PRO A 593 -12.22 2.72 -2.69
N ASP A 594 -11.02 2.66 -3.28
CA ASP A 594 -10.22 1.48 -3.63
C ASP A 594 -10.59 0.16 -2.91
N ARG A 595 -10.91 -0.88 -3.68
CA ARG A 595 -10.97 -2.28 -3.22
C ARG A 595 -12.00 -2.55 -2.11
N ARG A 596 -11.56 -2.79 -0.87
CA ARG A 596 -12.42 -3.01 0.31
C ARG A 596 -12.52 -1.78 1.20
N PHE A 597 -11.88 -0.67 0.81
CA PHE A 597 -12.05 0.57 1.57
C PHE A 597 -13.49 1.05 1.46
N ASN A 598 -13.88 1.81 2.47
CA ASN A 598 -15.18 2.44 2.61
C ASN A 598 -14.99 3.86 3.12
N TYR A 599 -15.83 4.76 2.61
CA TYR A 599 -16.05 6.07 3.20
C TYR A 599 -16.97 5.92 4.40
N ARG A 600 -16.60 6.52 5.54
CA ARG A 600 -17.38 6.46 6.79
C ARG A 600 -18.05 7.80 7.05
N TYR A 601 -19.38 7.82 7.07
CA TYR A 601 -20.16 8.99 7.49
C TYR A 601 -20.79 8.76 8.87
N THR A 602 -20.54 9.68 9.79
CA THR A 602 -21.14 9.75 11.13
C THR A 602 -21.75 11.13 11.32
N SER A 603 -23.05 11.21 11.64
CA SER A 603 -23.71 12.47 11.93
C SER A 603 -23.18 13.15 13.20
N GLN A 604 -23.35 14.47 13.31
CA GLN A 604 -23.16 15.22 14.55
C GLN A 604 -23.99 14.66 15.71
#